data_AF-A0A8B8CJD5-F1
#
_entry.id   AF-A0A8B8CJD5-F1
#
_cell.length_a   1.000
_cell.length_b   1.000
_cell.length_c   1.000
_cell.angle_alpha   90.00
_cell.angle_beta   90.00
_cell.angle_gamma   90.00
#
_symmetry.space_group_name_H-M   'P 1'
#
loop_
_entity.id
_entity.type
_entity.pdbx_description
1 polymer ?
#
loop_
_entity_poly.entity_id
_entity_poly.type
_entity_poly.pdbx_seq_one_letter_code
_entity_poly.pdbx_strand_id
1 'polypeptide(L)'
;MATKSATSEGRIGSLANPKSVPLTFQEDRRSVYWVDRLPPTAGPHGTTEIIASARVQELAKHRTPNQHGWRGDRPTPIWGVSEGAQRADAGPRLVSLSQHKEPHPRYLFDRTAYMTVNEGAKNATSTERLGMLCRPKDRRDRDKFGVISLETSWGQYNPVSPAAKSAQCTSHVESLAEPKKYHPRFAGEKPVQWSVDESALKAIANLRLQQLSRPRSRTMIKDDYDPYKVPMAARRAHATPRIEELCLPIPRKVRPKKVV
;
A
#
# COMPACT_ATOMS: atom_id res chain seq x y z
N MET A 1 47.43 -43.93 4.15
CA MET A 1 47.04 -42.96 5.20
C MET A 1 46.85 -41.60 4.54
N ALA A 2 45.60 -41.22 4.26
CA ALA A 2 45.27 -39.93 3.64
C ALA A 2 44.78 -38.97 4.73
N THR A 3 45.53 -37.90 4.97
CA THR A 3 45.18 -36.83 5.89
C THR A 3 44.13 -35.93 5.23
N LYS A 4 42.91 -35.91 5.81
CA LYS A 4 41.84 -35.01 5.37
C LYS A 4 42.24 -33.57 5.71
N SER A 5 42.42 -32.75 4.68
CA SER A 5 42.58 -31.30 4.78
C SER A 5 41.31 -30.69 5.37
N ALA A 6 41.45 -29.94 6.47
CA ALA A 6 40.36 -29.18 7.06
C ALA A 6 39.90 -28.08 6.08
N THR A 7 38.69 -28.22 5.56
CA THR A 7 38.01 -27.18 4.79
C THR A 7 37.69 -26.01 5.71
N SER A 8 38.30 -24.85 5.47
CA SER A 8 37.92 -23.61 6.15
C SER A 8 36.48 -23.25 5.77
N GLU A 9 35.55 -23.33 6.71
CA GLU A 9 34.18 -22.87 6.50
C GLU A 9 34.19 -21.42 6.04
N GLY A 10 33.56 -21.13 4.90
CA GLY A 10 33.45 -19.78 4.39
C GLY A 10 32.75 -18.87 5.41
N ARG A 11 33.20 -17.63 5.54
CA ARG A 11 32.66 -16.61 6.47
C ARG A 11 31.13 -16.51 6.43
N ILE A 12 30.53 -16.70 5.25
CA ILE A 12 29.07 -16.70 5.07
C ILE A 12 28.41 -17.89 5.79
N GLY A 13 29.01 -19.08 5.77
CA GLY A 13 28.55 -20.23 6.55
C GLY A 13 28.70 -20.02 8.05
N SER A 14 29.81 -19.41 8.48
CA SER A 14 30.03 -19.04 9.87
C SER A 14 29.00 -18.02 10.39
N LEU A 15 28.61 -17.04 9.55
CA LEU A 15 27.58 -16.04 9.88
C LEU A 15 26.14 -16.56 9.76
N ALA A 16 25.92 -17.61 8.98
CA ALA A 16 24.60 -18.25 8.86
C ALA A 16 24.26 -19.09 10.11
N ASN A 17 25.26 -19.49 10.89
CA ASN A 17 25.04 -20.16 12.15
C ASN A 17 24.56 -19.18 13.23
N PRO A 18 23.58 -19.56 14.06
CA PRO A 18 23.16 -18.74 15.19
C PRO A 18 24.36 -18.52 16.13
N LYS A 19 24.47 -17.32 16.68
CA LYS A 19 25.57 -16.98 17.60
C LYS A 19 25.54 -17.94 18.80
N SER A 20 26.64 -18.66 19.01
CA SER A 20 26.78 -19.55 20.17
C SER A 20 26.82 -18.73 21.45
N VAL A 21 26.00 -19.14 22.39
CA VAL A 21 25.92 -18.53 23.70
C VAL A 21 27.14 -18.97 24.53
N PRO A 22 27.84 -18.09 25.29
CA PRO A 22 28.99 -18.49 26.08
C PRO A 22 28.61 -19.52 27.17
N LEU A 23 29.51 -20.44 27.49
CA LEU A 23 29.28 -21.52 28.49
C LEU A 23 28.87 -21.01 29.88
N THR A 24 29.21 -19.78 30.22
CA THR A 24 28.87 -19.12 31.48
C THR A 24 27.56 -18.34 31.45
N PHE A 25 26.86 -18.33 30.31
CA PHE A 25 25.61 -17.58 30.18
C PHE A 25 24.47 -18.32 30.86
N GLN A 26 24.01 -17.77 31.97
CA GLN A 26 22.69 -18.07 32.52
C GLN A 26 21.69 -17.12 31.88
N GLU A 27 20.72 -17.68 31.15
CA GLU A 27 19.55 -16.90 30.74
C GLU A 27 18.78 -16.49 31.99
N ASP A 28 18.78 -15.19 32.33
CA ASP A 28 17.96 -14.67 33.41
C ASP A 28 16.49 -14.67 32.99
N ARG A 29 15.86 -15.85 33.08
CA ARG A 29 14.42 -16.06 32.81
C ARG A 29 13.58 -15.89 34.07
N ARG A 30 13.99 -15.02 34.99
CA ARG A 30 13.10 -14.55 36.06
C ARG A 30 12.00 -13.72 35.41
N SER A 31 10.94 -14.40 34.94
CA SER A 31 9.69 -13.70 34.66
C SER A 31 9.22 -13.07 35.98
N VAL A 32 8.51 -11.94 35.88
CA VAL A 32 7.95 -11.20 37.03
C VAL A 32 7.15 -12.10 37.99
N TYR A 33 6.70 -13.28 37.54
CA TYR A 33 5.87 -14.22 38.29
C TYR A 33 6.63 -15.38 38.95
N TRP A 34 7.93 -15.52 38.74
CA TRP A 34 8.77 -16.60 39.33
C TRP A 34 10.04 -16.03 39.97
N VAL A 35 9.85 -15.29 41.07
CA VAL A 35 10.94 -14.67 41.84
C VAL A 35 11.67 -15.70 42.72
N ASP A 36 10.93 -16.66 43.27
CA ASP A 36 11.46 -17.60 44.29
C ASP A 36 11.73 -19.01 43.77
N ARG A 37 11.31 -19.34 42.54
CA ARG A 37 11.42 -20.69 41.95
C ARG A 37 11.88 -20.61 40.50
N LEU A 38 12.72 -21.55 40.08
CA LEU A 38 13.07 -21.70 38.68
C LEU A 38 11.82 -22.11 37.88
N PRO A 39 11.58 -21.51 36.70
CA PRO A 39 10.47 -21.94 35.85
C PRO A 39 10.65 -23.39 35.42
N PRO A 40 9.56 -24.17 35.25
CA PRO A 40 9.65 -25.55 34.82
C PRO A 40 10.36 -25.62 33.46
N THR A 41 11.46 -26.37 33.41
CA THR A 41 12.23 -26.59 32.19
C THR A 41 11.65 -27.80 31.44
N ALA A 42 11.62 -27.71 30.11
CA ALA A 42 11.22 -28.83 29.26
C ALA A 42 12.43 -29.70 28.90
N GLY A 43 12.28 -31.03 28.95
CA GLY A 43 13.31 -31.98 28.50
C GLY A 43 13.47 -33.20 29.43
N PRO A 44 14.41 -34.12 29.12
CA PRO A 44 14.59 -35.39 29.85
C PRO A 44 14.98 -35.23 31.33
N HIS A 45 15.57 -34.09 31.68
CA HIS A 45 15.97 -33.72 33.04
C HIS A 45 15.18 -32.50 33.57
N GLY A 46 14.08 -32.14 32.89
CA GLY A 46 13.23 -31.01 33.24
C GLY A 46 12.02 -31.40 34.09
N THR A 47 11.28 -30.41 34.58
CA THR A 47 10.10 -30.61 35.45
C THR A 47 8.83 -30.96 34.67
N THR A 48 8.82 -30.74 33.34
CA THR A 48 7.65 -30.94 32.48
C THR A 48 8.04 -31.60 31.16
N GLU A 49 7.29 -32.63 30.76
CA GLU A 49 7.41 -33.25 29.44
C GLU A 49 6.48 -32.53 28.44
N ILE A 50 7.01 -32.09 27.30
CA ILE A 50 6.18 -31.54 26.21
C ILE A 50 5.63 -32.70 25.39
N ILE A 51 4.49 -33.24 25.83
CA ILE A 51 3.79 -34.29 25.10
C ILE A 51 2.76 -33.62 24.18
N ALA A 52 3.08 -33.55 22.89
CA ALA A 52 2.10 -33.17 21.88
C ALA A 52 1.13 -34.34 21.66
N SER A 53 -0.17 -34.12 21.87
CA SER A 53 -1.19 -35.13 21.54
C SER A 53 -1.19 -35.40 20.03
N ALA A 54 -1.65 -36.59 19.63
CA ALA A 54 -1.73 -36.97 18.21
C ALA A 54 -2.50 -35.93 17.37
N ARG A 55 -3.53 -35.31 17.96
CA ARG A 55 -4.31 -34.25 17.32
C ARG A 55 -3.51 -32.95 17.14
N VAL A 56 -2.70 -32.56 18.12
CA VAL A 56 -1.85 -31.37 18.02
C VAL A 56 -0.74 -31.58 16.97
N GLN A 57 -0.17 -32.78 16.91
CA GLN A 57 0.79 -33.14 15.86
C GLN A 57 0.16 -33.08 14.45
N GLU A 58 -1.11 -33.49 14.32
CA GLU A 58 -1.84 -33.41 13.06
C GLU A 58 -2.13 -31.95 12.65
N LEU A 59 -2.51 -31.09 13.60
CA LEU A 59 -2.75 -29.66 13.37
C LEU A 59 -1.46 -28.88 13.06
N ALA A 60 -0.30 -29.35 13.55
CA ALA A 60 0.99 -28.74 13.25
C ALA A 60 1.46 -29.02 11.81
N LYS A 61 0.88 -30.01 11.11
CA LYS A 61 1.17 -30.24 9.69
C LYS A 61 0.60 -29.10 8.87
N HIS A 62 1.38 -28.58 7.91
CA HIS A 62 0.89 -27.59 6.96
C HIS A 62 -0.36 -28.12 6.23
N ARG A 63 -1.34 -27.23 6.00
CA ARG A 63 -2.58 -27.59 5.31
C ARG A 63 -2.26 -27.84 3.83
N THR A 64 -2.26 -29.10 3.41
CA THR A 64 -2.14 -29.44 1.99
C THR A 64 -3.45 -29.09 1.28
N PRO A 65 -3.43 -28.31 0.19
CA PRO A 65 -4.63 -28.02 -0.58
C PRO A 65 -5.14 -29.31 -1.24
N ASN A 66 -6.30 -29.80 -0.79
CA ASN A 66 -7.07 -30.93 -1.34
C ASN A 66 -6.26 -32.17 -1.74
N GLN A 67 -6.10 -33.13 -0.81
CA GLN A 67 -5.55 -34.48 -1.08
C GLN A 67 -6.25 -35.24 -2.23
N HIS A 68 -7.48 -34.87 -2.59
CA HIS A 68 -8.32 -35.59 -3.57
C HIS A 68 -8.61 -34.87 -4.89
N GLY A 69 -7.97 -33.74 -5.19
CA GLY A 69 -8.34 -33.06 -6.45
C GLY A 69 -7.59 -31.81 -6.86
N TRP A 70 -6.51 -31.45 -6.16
CA TRP A 70 -5.68 -30.36 -6.65
C TRP A 70 -4.77 -30.85 -7.79
N ARG A 71 -5.11 -30.49 -9.03
CA ARG A 71 -4.16 -30.50 -10.15
C ARG A 71 -3.65 -29.08 -10.36
N GLY A 72 -2.37 -28.86 -10.07
CA GLY A 72 -1.64 -27.69 -10.54
C GLY A 72 -1.59 -27.70 -12.07
N ASP A 73 -1.67 -26.51 -12.66
CA ASP A 73 -1.87 -26.23 -14.08
C ASP A 73 -3.12 -26.91 -14.67
N ARG A 74 -4.28 -26.24 -14.50
CA ARG A 74 -5.35 -26.42 -15.49
C ARG A 74 -4.70 -26.16 -16.86
N PRO A 75 -4.75 -27.10 -17.82
CA PRO A 75 -4.40 -26.74 -19.18
C PRO A 75 -5.25 -25.53 -19.53
N THR A 76 -4.60 -24.44 -19.93
CA THR A 76 -5.32 -23.29 -20.47
C THR A 76 -6.26 -23.82 -21.55
N PRO A 77 -7.48 -23.29 -21.68
CA PRO A 77 -8.38 -23.70 -22.75
C PRO A 77 -7.83 -23.20 -24.09
N ILE A 78 -6.76 -23.84 -24.56
CA ILE A 78 -6.22 -23.67 -25.90
C ILE A 78 -7.06 -24.60 -26.76
N TRP A 79 -8.08 -24.03 -27.37
CA TRP A 79 -8.85 -24.73 -28.38
C TRP A 79 -7.91 -25.04 -29.54
N GLY A 80 -7.74 -26.32 -29.87
CA GLY A 80 -6.94 -26.73 -31.02
C GLY A 80 -7.53 -26.11 -32.28
N VAL A 81 -6.78 -25.25 -32.95
CA VAL A 81 -7.18 -24.67 -34.24
C VAL A 81 -7.06 -25.76 -35.30
N SER A 82 -8.10 -25.96 -36.11
CA SER A 82 -8.07 -26.96 -37.18
C SER A 82 -6.94 -26.68 -38.17
N GLU A 83 -6.36 -27.72 -38.78
CA GLU A 83 -5.24 -27.53 -39.72
C GLU A 83 -5.63 -26.65 -40.92
N GLY A 84 -6.90 -26.69 -41.34
CA GLY A 84 -7.41 -25.83 -42.40
C GLY A 84 -7.42 -24.34 -42.00
N ALA A 85 -7.71 -24.03 -40.74
CA ALA A 85 -7.63 -22.67 -40.22
C ALA A 85 -6.18 -22.20 -40.01
N GLN A 86 -5.24 -23.11 -39.75
CA GLN A 86 -3.81 -22.80 -39.67
C GLN A 86 -3.19 -22.50 -41.04
N ARG A 87 -3.69 -23.13 -42.11
CA ARG A 87 -3.24 -22.93 -43.49
C ARG A 87 -4.00 -21.83 -44.25
N ALA A 88 -5.00 -21.21 -43.63
CA ALA A 88 -5.83 -20.21 -44.29
C ALA A 88 -5.10 -18.87 -44.37
N ASP A 89 -4.89 -18.38 -45.59
CA ASP A 89 -4.32 -17.06 -45.82
C ASP A 89 -5.33 -15.95 -45.52
N ALA A 90 -4.88 -14.91 -44.83
CA ALA A 90 -5.70 -13.76 -44.52
C ALA A 90 -6.02 -12.97 -45.80
N GLY A 91 -7.31 -12.71 -46.05
CA GLY A 91 -7.73 -11.86 -47.17
C GLY A 91 -7.17 -10.43 -47.06
N PRO A 92 -7.08 -9.69 -48.18
CA PRO A 92 -6.40 -8.39 -48.24
C PRO A 92 -6.99 -7.35 -47.27
N ARG A 93 -8.30 -7.39 -47.04
CA ARG A 93 -8.98 -6.55 -46.06
C ARG A 93 -8.57 -6.87 -44.62
N LEU A 94 -8.42 -8.16 -44.31
CA LEU A 94 -8.04 -8.64 -42.98
C LEU A 94 -6.59 -8.26 -42.68
N VAL A 95 -5.71 -8.37 -43.68
CA VAL A 95 -4.33 -7.86 -43.65
C VAL A 95 -4.32 -6.34 -43.38
N SER A 96 -5.12 -5.56 -44.10
CA SER A 96 -5.22 -4.11 -43.85
C SER A 96 -5.73 -3.77 -42.45
N LEU A 97 -6.68 -4.54 -41.91
CA LEU A 97 -7.20 -4.34 -40.55
C LEU A 97 -6.23 -4.80 -39.46
N SER A 98 -5.36 -5.76 -39.76
CA SER A 98 -4.31 -6.22 -38.82
C SER A 98 -3.18 -5.21 -38.65
N GLN A 99 -3.00 -4.30 -39.60
CA GLN A 99 -2.04 -3.22 -39.46
C GLN A 99 -2.51 -2.24 -38.38
N HIS A 100 -1.63 -1.95 -37.43
CA HIS A 100 -1.90 -0.95 -36.41
C HIS A 100 -2.08 0.43 -37.07
N LYS A 101 -2.88 1.30 -36.44
CA LYS A 101 -3.02 2.68 -36.90
C LYS A 101 -1.75 3.44 -36.54
N GLU A 102 -1.21 4.18 -37.50
CA GLU A 102 -0.07 5.06 -37.23
C GLU A 102 -0.46 6.13 -36.22
N PRO A 103 0.42 6.43 -35.25
CA PRO A 103 0.21 7.54 -34.33
C PRO A 103 0.16 8.87 -35.10
N HIS A 104 -0.60 9.84 -34.59
CA HIS A 104 -0.73 11.16 -35.20
C HIS A 104 0.66 11.82 -35.34
N PRO A 105 0.95 12.62 -36.39
CA PRO A 105 2.29 13.22 -36.60
C PRO A 105 2.82 14.09 -35.44
N ARG A 106 1.91 14.59 -34.58
CA ARG A 106 2.24 15.36 -33.37
C ARG A 106 2.17 14.55 -32.07
N TYR A 107 1.98 13.24 -32.15
CA TYR A 107 1.96 12.36 -31.00
C TYR A 107 3.39 12.21 -30.46
N LEU A 108 3.59 12.65 -29.22
CA LEU A 108 4.85 12.48 -28.50
C LEU A 108 4.68 11.26 -27.60
N PHE A 109 5.56 10.26 -27.75
CA PHE A 109 5.61 9.15 -26.81
C PHE A 109 6.04 9.63 -25.43
N ASP A 110 5.53 8.96 -24.39
CA ASP A 110 5.97 9.20 -23.02
C ASP A 110 7.49 8.97 -22.91
N ARG A 111 8.16 9.80 -22.12
CA ARG A 111 9.60 9.63 -21.86
C ARG A 111 9.81 8.28 -21.18
N THR A 112 10.70 7.45 -21.73
CA THR A 112 11.09 6.18 -21.13
C THR A 112 11.65 6.41 -19.72
N ALA A 113 11.32 5.55 -18.76
CA ALA A 113 11.86 5.60 -17.40
C ALA A 113 13.40 5.54 -17.37
N TYR A 114 13.99 4.96 -18.43
CA TYR A 114 15.40 5.05 -18.73
C TYR A 114 15.65 6.38 -19.45
N MET A 115 16.09 7.40 -18.70
CA MET A 115 16.57 8.64 -19.32
C MET A 115 17.87 8.34 -20.07
N THR A 116 17.87 8.54 -21.39
CA THR A 116 19.11 8.67 -22.15
C THR A 116 19.82 9.93 -21.65
N VAL A 117 20.80 9.75 -20.77
CA VAL A 117 21.58 10.86 -20.20
C VAL A 117 22.49 11.41 -21.30
N ASN A 118 22.46 12.73 -21.52
CA ASN A 118 23.35 13.41 -22.47
C ASN A 118 24.82 13.25 -22.04
N GLU A 119 25.76 13.25 -22.99
CA GLU A 119 27.19 13.08 -22.73
C GLU A 119 27.74 14.11 -21.74
N GLY A 120 27.27 15.36 -21.80
CA GLY A 120 27.66 16.40 -20.83
C GLY A 120 27.24 16.07 -19.39
N ALA A 121 26.11 15.39 -19.21
CA ALA A 121 25.67 14.95 -17.89
C ALA A 121 26.39 13.66 -17.44
N LYS A 122 26.84 12.81 -18.37
CA LYS A 122 27.72 11.66 -18.07
C LYS A 122 29.12 12.11 -17.61
N ASN A 123 29.62 13.21 -18.18
CA ASN A 123 30.96 13.73 -17.91
C ASN A 123 30.99 14.80 -16.81
N ALA A 124 29.85 15.12 -16.19
CA ALA A 124 29.76 16.16 -15.18
C ALA A 124 30.45 15.73 -13.87
N THR A 125 31.41 16.53 -13.41
CA THR A 125 32.08 16.34 -12.11
C THR A 125 31.31 17.04 -11.00
N SER A 126 31.23 16.42 -9.81
CA SER A 126 30.59 17.03 -8.64
C SER A 126 31.29 18.32 -8.20
N THR A 127 30.53 19.33 -7.77
CA THR A 127 31.11 20.53 -7.15
C THR A 127 31.77 20.20 -5.81
N GLU A 128 32.75 21.01 -5.40
CA GLU A 128 33.48 20.81 -4.13
C GLU A 128 32.54 20.69 -2.92
N ARG A 129 31.51 21.55 -2.87
CA ARG A 129 30.47 21.49 -1.83
C ARG A 129 29.73 20.16 -1.84
N LEU A 130 29.37 19.65 -3.01
CA LEU A 130 28.67 18.37 -3.15
C LEU A 130 29.60 17.22 -2.71
N GLY A 131 30.89 17.30 -3.06
CA GLY A 131 31.92 16.41 -2.54
C GLY A 131 32.02 16.43 -1.02
N MET A 132 31.97 17.60 -0.37
CA MET A 132 31.94 17.71 1.10
C MET A 132 30.68 17.10 1.71
N LEU A 133 29.52 17.30 1.08
CA LEU A 133 28.23 16.76 1.57
C LEU A 133 28.12 15.24 1.37
N CYS A 134 28.74 14.70 0.31
CA CYS A 134 28.78 13.27 0.02
C CYS A 134 29.73 12.51 0.96
N ARG A 135 30.67 13.19 1.63
CA ARG A 135 31.52 12.52 2.63
C ARG A 135 30.61 11.98 3.75
N PRO A 136 30.72 10.69 4.08
CA PRO A 136 29.98 10.13 5.20
C PRO A 136 30.36 10.90 6.46
N LYS A 137 29.37 11.37 7.23
CA LYS A 137 29.63 12.00 8.52
C LYS A 137 30.32 10.99 9.43
N ASP A 138 31.53 11.32 9.91
CA ASP A 138 32.25 10.46 10.83
C ASP A 138 31.47 10.38 12.15
N ARG A 139 31.13 9.17 12.58
CA ARG A 139 30.36 8.94 13.81
C ARG A 139 31.17 9.30 15.05
N ARG A 140 32.49 9.44 14.96
CA ARG A 140 33.37 9.88 16.05
C ARG A 140 33.21 11.36 16.37
N ASP A 141 32.85 12.20 15.39
CA ASP A 141 32.51 13.59 15.66
C ASP A 141 31.12 13.73 16.31
N ARG A 142 30.29 12.68 16.30
CA ARG A 142 29.04 12.63 17.07
C ARG A 142 29.29 12.62 18.59
N ASP A 143 30.48 12.18 19.03
CA ASP A 143 30.89 12.22 20.44
C ASP A 143 31.29 13.64 20.87
N LYS A 144 31.83 14.46 19.97
CA LYS A 144 32.13 15.89 20.23
C LYS A 144 30.87 16.74 20.43
N PHE A 145 29.75 16.31 19.87
CA PHE A 145 28.42 16.90 20.09
C PHE A 145 27.58 16.13 21.14
N GLY A 146 28.16 15.15 21.84
CA GLY A 146 27.51 14.44 22.94
C GLY A 146 26.33 13.52 22.56
N VAL A 147 26.22 13.10 21.29
CA VAL A 147 24.99 12.46 20.79
C VAL A 147 25.04 10.92 20.85
N ILE A 148 26.15 10.27 21.18
CA ILE A 148 26.20 8.78 21.29
C ILE A 148 26.28 8.28 22.74
N SER A 149 26.83 9.06 23.67
CA SER A 149 26.93 8.67 25.09
C SER A 149 25.81 9.24 25.98
N LEU A 150 24.94 10.09 25.44
CA LEU A 150 23.71 10.49 26.10
C LEU A 150 22.54 9.87 25.33
N GLU A 151 22.17 8.64 25.68
CA GLU A 151 20.73 8.39 25.81
C GLU A 151 20.24 9.51 26.73
N THR A 152 19.73 10.59 26.15
CA THR A 152 19.00 11.62 26.88
C THR A 152 17.85 10.89 27.52
N SER A 153 18.06 10.50 28.78
CA SER A 153 17.04 10.07 29.70
C SER A 153 15.88 11.05 29.55
N TRP A 154 14.80 10.57 28.94
CA TRP A 154 13.46 11.17 28.87
C TRP A 154 13.41 12.68 29.17
N GLY A 155 13.74 13.52 28.18
CA GLY A 155 13.40 14.95 28.21
C GLY A 155 14.53 15.98 28.33
N GLN A 156 15.81 15.60 28.25
CA GLN A 156 16.90 16.58 28.11
C GLN A 156 17.10 17.01 26.66
N TYR A 157 17.01 18.32 26.41
CA TYR A 157 17.30 18.91 25.10
C TYR A 157 18.80 18.99 24.87
N ASN A 158 19.26 18.62 23.68
CA ASN A 158 20.65 18.84 23.27
C ASN A 158 21.03 20.33 23.41
N PRO A 159 22.24 20.66 23.89
CA PRO A 159 22.67 22.05 24.01
C PRO A 159 22.70 22.70 22.62
N VAL A 160 21.90 23.77 22.46
CA VAL A 160 21.88 24.58 21.23
C VAL A 160 23.26 25.20 21.04
N SER A 161 23.83 25.04 19.83
CA SER A 161 25.15 25.62 19.51
C SER A 161 25.15 27.14 19.73
N PRO A 162 26.28 27.74 20.16
CA PRO A 162 26.35 29.19 20.42
C PRO A 162 26.02 30.02 19.17
N ALA A 163 26.43 29.54 17.98
CA ALA A 163 26.09 30.17 16.70
C ALA A 163 24.58 30.17 16.41
N ALA A 164 23.87 29.12 16.80
CA ALA A 164 22.41 29.08 16.66
C ALA A 164 21.69 30.00 17.66
N LYS A 165 22.30 30.28 18.82
CA LYS A 165 21.75 31.25 19.80
C LYS A 165 21.89 32.70 19.33
N SER A 166 22.91 33.01 18.55
CA SER A 166 23.18 34.35 18.01
C SER A 166 22.68 34.55 16.57
N ALA A 167 22.09 33.52 15.95
CA ALA A 167 21.59 33.59 14.59
C ALA A 167 20.36 34.50 14.51
N GLN A 168 20.45 35.55 13.69
CA GLN A 168 19.33 36.40 13.32
C GLN A 168 18.65 35.86 12.06
N CYS A 169 17.32 35.87 12.04
CA CYS A 169 16.55 35.49 10.86
C CYS A 169 16.72 36.53 9.75
N THR A 170 16.75 36.07 8.49
CA THR A 170 16.69 36.97 7.34
C THR A 170 15.28 37.49 7.14
N SER A 171 15.12 38.68 6.55
CA SER A 171 13.81 39.28 6.22
C SER A 171 12.87 38.35 5.44
N HIS A 172 13.42 37.50 4.57
CA HIS A 172 12.62 36.50 3.85
C HIS A 172 12.02 35.44 4.79
N VAL A 173 12.81 34.96 5.75
CA VAL A 173 12.35 33.98 6.75
C VAL A 173 11.30 34.60 7.66
N GLU A 174 11.45 35.87 8.03
CA GLU A 174 10.42 36.62 8.75
C GLU A 174 9.12 36.70 7.95
N SER A 175 9.19 37.01 6.65
CA SER A 175 8.00 37.05 5.78
C SER A 175 7.31 35.70 5.63
N LEU A 176 8.06 34.59 5.66
CA LEU A 176 7.49 33.25 5.60
C LEU A 176 6.91 32.79 6.94
N ALA A 177 7.42 33.35 8.05
CA ALA A 177 6.90 33.09 9.39
C ALA A 177 5.57 33.82 9.64
N GLU A 178 5.23 34.82 8.82
CA GLU A 178 3.91 35.46 8.89
C GLU A 178 2.80 34.44 8.58
N PRO A 179 1.82 34.25 9.49
CA PRO A 179 0.72 33.34 9.24
C PRO A 179 -0.13 33.83 8.07
N LYS A 180 -0.68 32.87 7.30
CA LYS A 180 -1.61 33.21 6.22
C LYS A 180 -2.82 33.95 6.77
N LYS A 181 -3.19 35.05 6.12
CA LYS A 181 -4.39 35.81 6.45
C LYS A 181 -5.64 34.97 6.18
N TYR A 182 -6.62 35.05 7.08
CA TYR A 182 -7.92 34.46 6.85
C TYR A 182 -8.61 35.06 5.62
N HIS A 183 -9.48 34.27 4.98
CA HIS A 183 -10.31 34.76 3.88
C HIS A 183 -11.25 35.88 4.37
N PRO A 184 -11.57 36.92 3.58
CA PRO A 184 -12.43 38.04 4.01
C PRO A 184 -13.82 37.64 4.52
N ARG A 185 -14.30 36.45 4.16
CA ARG A 185 -15.60 35.89 4.61
C ARG A 185 -15.46 34.82 5.69
N PHE A 186 -14.28 34.67 6.31
CA PHE A 186 -14.08 33.72 7.38
C PHE A 186 -14.83 34.21 8.63
N ALA A 187 -15.85 33.46 9.04
CA ALA A 187 -16.74 33.82 10.15
C ALA A 187 -16.27 33.26 11.51
N GLY A 188 -15.05 32.72 11.59
CA GLY A 188 -14.54 32.06 12.79
C GLY A 188 -15.24 30.74 13.10
N GLU A 189 -14.90 30.17 14.26
CA GLU A 189 -15.59 28.99 14.80
C GLU A 189 -16.96 29.41 15.37
N LYS A 190 -18.00 28.62 15.07
CA LYS A 190 -19.31 28.81 15.72
C LYS A 190 -19.20 28.39 17.19
N PRO A 191 -19.88 29.10 18.11
CA PRO A 191 -19.89 28.69 19.52
C PRO A 191 -20.52 27.30 19.69
N VAL A 192 -20.06 26.56 20.71
CA VAL A 192 -20.51 25.19 21.02
C VAL A 192 -22.04 25.13 21.21
N GLN A 193 -22.61 26.19 21.79
CA GLN A 193 -24.05 26.41 21.86
C GLN A 193 -24.42 27.57 20.94
N TRP A 194 -25.32 27.31 20.01
CA TRP A 194 -25.89 28.32 19.12
C TRP A 194 -27.41 28.19 19.12
N SER A 195 -28.10 29.32 19.06
CA SER A 195 -29.56 29.36 18.99
C SER A 195 -30.02 28.68 17.70
N VAL A 196 -30.89 27.69 17.85
CA VAL A 196 -31.58 27.05 16.73
C VAL A 196 -32.76 27.91 16.33
N ASP A 197 -32.94 28.16 15.03
CA ASP A 197 -34.07 28.93 14.53
C ASP A 197 -35.41 28.32 14.98
N GLU A 198 -36.38 29.16 15.34
CA GLU A 198 -37.70 28.70 15.75
C GLU A 198 -38.39 27.85 14.68
N SER A 199 -38.12 28.13 13.40
CA SER A 199 -38.65 27.36 12.26
C SER A 199 -38.13 25.93 12.26
N ALA A 200 -36.86 25.71 12.66
CA ALA A 200 -36.27 24.39 12.78
C ALA A 200 -36.80 23.65 14.01
N LEU A 201 -37.00 24.35 15.14
CA LEU A 201 -37.61 23.77 16.35
C LEU A 201 -39.08 23.36 16.15
N LYS A 202 -39.83 24.13 15.35
CA LYS A 202 -41.25 23.91 15.05
C LYS A 202 -41.47 23.06 13.79
N ALA A 203 -40.40 22.57 13.14
CA ALA A 203 -40.51 21.80 11.91
C ALA A 203 -41.16 20.42 12.17
N ILE A 204 -42.30 20.16 11.53
CA ILE A 204 -42.98 18.87 11.58
C ILE A 204 -42.49 17.99 10.43
N ALA A 205 -42.23 16.72 10.70
CA ALA A 205 -41.82 15.76 9.69
C ALA A 205 -42.89 15.59 8.60
N ASN A 206 -42.47 15.73 7.33
CA ASN A 206 -43.34 15.47 6.18
C ASN A 206 -43.86 14.03 6.17
N LEU A 207 -45.05 13.81 5.58
CA LEU A 207 -45.69 12.49 5.50
C LEU A 207 -44.75 11.40 4.97
N ARG A 208 -43.97 11.70 3.93
CA ARG A 208 -42.96 10.78 3.37
C ARG A 208 -41.86 10.45 4.38
N LEU A 209 -41.42 11.43 5.15
CA LEU A 209 -40.39 11.29 6.18
C LEU A 209 -40.91 10.41 7.33
N GLN A 210 -42.17 10.61 7.73
CA GLN A 210 -42.87 9.74 8.69
C GLN A 210 -43.06 8.30 8.18
N GLN A 211 -43.28 8.10 6.87
CA GLN A 211 -43.37 6.77 6.28
C GLN A 211 -42.02 6.07 6.26
N LEU A 212 -40.94 6.79 5.92
CA LEU A 212 -39.58 6.25 5.88
C LEU A 212 -39.01 5.98 7.28
N SER A 213 -39.43 6.75 8.30
CA SER A 213 -39.01 6.52 9.68
C SER A 213 -39.62 5.27 10.30
N ARG A 214 -40.67 4.68 9.69
CA ARG A 214 -41.22 3.40 10.15
C ARG A 214 -40.20 2.29 9.86
N PRO A 215 -39.73 1.56 10.89
CA PRO A 215 -38.84 0.44 10.67
C PRO A 215 -39.54 -0.59 9.77
N ARG A 216 -38.81 -1.10 8.78
CA ARG A 216 -39.33 -2.11 7.87
C ARG A 216 -39.67 -3.37 8.69
N SER A 217 -40.91 -3.82 8.65
CA SER A 217 -41.33 -5.03 9.38
C SER A 217 -40.56 -6.25 8.86
N ARG A 218 -40.05 -7.08 9.79
CA ARG A 218 -39.26 -8.28 9.47
C ARG A 218 -40.02 -9.32 8.64
N THR A 219 -41.34 -9.27 8.62
CA THR A 219 -42.21 -10.12 7.77
C THR A 219 -42.16 -9.76 6.28
N MET A 220 -41.49 -8.66 5.90
CA MET A 220 -41.28 -8.27 4.50
C MET A 220 -39.87 -8.61 3.96
N ILE A 221 -39.08 -9.39 4.70
CA ILE A 221 -37.89 -10.03 4.14
C ILE A 221 -38.41 -11.13 3.23
N LYS A 222 -38.45 -10.86 1.93
CA LYS A 222 -38.66 -11.90 0.93
C LYS A 222 -37.41 -12.76 0.91
N ASP A 223 -37.43 -13.90 1.59
CA ASP A 223 -36.37 -14.91 1.52
C ASP A 223 -36.27 -15.53 0.12
N ASP A 224 -37.27 -15.32 -0.74
CA ASP A 224 -37.27 -15.70 -2.16
C ASP A 224 -36.50 -14.72 -3.06
N TYR A 225 -35.44 -14.08 -2.54
CA TYR A 225 -34.61 -13.18 -3.33
C TYR A 225 -33.72 -14.01 -4.27
N ASP A 226 -34.22 -14.23 -5.48
CA ASP A 226 -33.41 -14.72 -6.58
C ASP A 226 -32.52 -13.57 -7.12
N PRO A 227 -31.20 -13.63 -6.93
CA PRO A 227 -30.28 -12.57 -7.36
C PRO A 227 -30.23 -12.41 -8.89
N TYR A 228 -30.73 -13.40 -9.65
CA TYR A 228 -30.76 -13.36 -11.11
C TYR A 228 -32.10 -12.87 -11.68
N LYS A 229 -33.12 -12.65 -10.82
CA LYS A 229 -34.44 -12.20 -11.24
C LYS A 229 -34.48 -10.67 -11.37
N VAL A 230 -34.51 -10.19 -12.61
CA VAL A 230 -34.66 -8.75 -12.89
C VAL A 230 -36.08 -8.29 -12.48
N PRO A 231 -36.22 -7.27 -11.62
CA PRO A 231 -37.53 -6.80 -11.17
C PRO A 231 -38.29 -6.15 -12.34
N MET A 232 -39.63 -6.28 -12.34
CA MET A 232 -40.48 -5.71 -13.39
C MET A 232 -40.32 -4.19 -13.54
N ALA A 233 -40.03 -3.48 -12.44
CA ALA A 233 -39.72 -2.05 -12.47
C ALA A 233 -38.44 -1.74 -13.27
N ALA A 234 -37.39 -2.57 -13.14
CA ALA A 234 -36.18 -2.43 -13.93
C ALA A 234 -36.41 -2.80 -15.40
N ARG A 235 -37.23 -3.83 -15.68
CA ARG A 235 -37.62 -4.18 -17.07
C ARG A 235 -38.42 -3.08 -17.77
N ARG A 236 -39.17 -2.28 -17.00
CA ARG A 236 -39.97 -1.14 -17.48
C ARG A 236 -39.26 0.20 -17.34
N ALA A 237 -38.02 0.20 -16.82
CA ALA A 237 -37.27 1.44 -16.67
C ALA A 237 -36.81 1.89 -18.06
N HIS A 238 -37.21 3.10 -18.45
CA HIS A 238 -36.73 3.77 -19.64
C HIS A 238 -35.71 4.84 -19.24
N ALA A 239 -34.82 5.19 -20.17
CA ALA A 239 -33.89 6.29 -19.95
C ALA A 239 -34.68 7.57 -19.69
N THR A 240 -34.20 8.39 -18.76
CA THR A 240 -34.80 9.72 -18.57
C THR A 240 -34.47 10.59 -19.78
N PRO A 241 -35.31 11.60 -20.10
CA PRO A 241 -35.08 12.46 -21.27
C PRO A 241 -33.67 13.06 -21.30
N ARG A 242 -33.13 13.42 -20.12
CA ARG A 242 -31.77 13.94 -19.99
C ARG A 242 -30.68 12.92 -20.34
N ILE A 243 -30.89 11.65 -20.01
CA ILE A 243 -29.94 10.58 -20.36
C ILE A 243 -30.00 10.33 -21.87
N GLU A 244 -31.20 10.37 -22.47
CA GLU A 244 -31.37 10.27 -23.93
C GLU A 244 -30.64 11.40 -24.66
N GLU A 245 -30.74 12.64 -24.19
CA GLU A 245 -29.98 13.78 -24.71
C GLU A 245 -28.47 13.58 -24.62
N LEU A 246 -27.97 13.05 -23.50
CA LEU A 246 -26.54 12.81 -23.29
C LEU A 246 -26.02 11.63 -24.12
N CYS A 247 -26.88 10.67 -24.46
CA CYS A 247 -26.56 9.57 -25.35
C CYS A 247 -26.42 10.01 -26.82
N LEU A 248 -26.91 11.20 -27.18
CA LEU A 248 -26.67 11.75 -28.51
C LEU A 248 -25.19 12.12 -28.67
N PRO A 249 -24.55 11.73 -29.78
CA PRO A 249 -23.16 12.07 -30.04
C PRO A 249 -23.01 13.59 -30.09
N ILE A 250 -21.96 14.09 -29.43
CA ILE A 250 -21.61 15.52 -29.44
C ILE A 250 -21.57 16.01 -30.90
N PRO A 251 -22.20 17.15 -31.26
CA PRO A 251 -22.36 17.58 -32.65
C PRO A 251 -21.05 17.63 -33.45
N ARG A 252 -19.94 17.98 -32.79
CA ARG A 252 -18.60 18.03 -33.41
C ARG A 252 -18.04 16.66 -33.81
N LYS A 253 -18.59 15.57 -33.28
CA LYS A 253 -18.20 14.18 -33.58
C LYS A 253 -19.12 13.49 -34.59
N VAL A 254 -20.21 14.13 -35.00
CA VAL A 254 -21.11 13.62 -36.04
C VAL A 254 -20.50 13.95 -37.40
N ARG A 255 -19.92 12.95 -38.08
CA ARG A 255 -19.49 13.10 -39.47
C ARG A 255 -20.69 12.92 -40.39
N PRO A 256 -20.96 13.84 -41.34
CA PRO A 256 -22.00 13.60 -42.33
C PRO A 256 -21.66 12.35 -43.14
N LYS A 257 -22.65 11.48 -43.36
CA LYS A 257 -22.49 10.39 -44.32
C LYS A 257 -22.24 11.02 -45.70
N LYS A 258 -21.16 10.60 -46.36
CA LYS A 258 -20.86 10.99 -47.73
C LYS A 258 -21.97 10.41 -48.60
N VAL A 259 -22.84 11.27 -49.11
CA VAL A 259 -23.84 10.88 -50.12
C VAL A 259 -23.04 10.57 -51.39
N VAL A 260 -23.16 9.33 -51.87
CA VAL A 260 -22.65 8.89 -53.16
C VAL A 260 -23.74 9.13 -54.19
#